data_AF-A0A7Z6T760-F1
#
_entry.id   AF-A0A7Z6T760-F1
#
_cell.length_a   1.000
_cell.length_b   1.000
_cell.length_c   1.000
_cell.angle_alpha   90.00
_cell.angle_beta   90.00
_cell.angle_gamma   90.00
#
_symmetry.space_group_name_H-M   'P 1'
#
loop_
_entity.id
_entity.type
_entity.pdbx_description
1 polymer ?
#
loop_
_entity_poly.entity_id
_entity_poly.type
_entity_poly.pdbx_seq_one_letter_code
_entity_poly.pdbx_strand_id
1 'polypeptide(L)'
;MLRQYYGRSPYWSTLDAVITPVLELLVVSNRTSVIAEASTRMLLDSLSWHGSLVRSSAYTARVGRSERLADLARAVGADTYLCGTGGARYLRSDPFDDYGVDVTLHRTPTCGEAWARAREISSLWALATFGPQHLARLLQGRPAV
;
A
#
# COMPACT_ATOMS: atom_id res chain seq x y z
N MET A 1 8.21 -10.21 19.41
CA MET A 1 7.57 -8.92 19.73
C MET A 1 6.10 -8.89 19.28
N LEU A 2 5.75 -9.25 18.03
CA LEU A 2 4.35 -9.18 17.55
C LEU A 2 3.33 -9.98 18.39
N ARG A 3 3.68 -11.20 18.81
CA ARG A 3 2.82 -12.03 19.67
C ARG A 3 2.43 -11.36 20.99
N GLN A 4 3.28 -10.49 21.53
CA GLN A 4 2.98 -9.74 22.75
C GLN A 4 1.83 -8.75 22.55
N TYR A 5 1.75 -8.13 21.37
CA TYR A 5 0.75 -7.12 21.05
C TYR A 5 -0.52 -7.71 20.43
N TYR A 6 -0.38 -8.75 19.60
CA TYR A 6 -1.48 -9.28 18.79
C TYR A 6 -1.84 -10.74 19.13
N GLY A 7 -1.09 -11.42 19.99
CA GLY A 7 -1.28 -12.84 20.27
C GLY A 7 -2.62 -13.21 20.92
N ARG A 8 -3.35 -12.23 21.44
CA ARG A 8 -4.71 -12.39 21.99
C ARG A 8 -5.80 -12.00 21.01
N SER A 9 -5.45 -11.49 19.83
CA SER A 9 -6.43 -11.06 18.83
C SER A 9 -7.07 -12.27 18.14
N PRO A 10 -8.35 -12.20 17.75
CA PRO A 10 -9.09 -13.35 17.22
C PRO A 10 -8.45 -14.01 15.99
N TYR A 11 -7.81 -13.22 15.12
CA TYR A 11 -7.19 -13.69 13.88
C TYR A 11 -5.66 -13.75 13.96
N TRP A 12 -5.09 -13.87 15.17
CA TRP A 12 -3.64 -13.97 15.36
C TRP A 12 -3.03 -15.10 14.55
N SER A 13 -3.61 -16.31 14.57
CA SER A 13 -3.05 -17.47 13.85
C SER A 13 -2.97 -17.22 12.34
N THR A 14 -3.98 -16.57 11.77
CA THR A 14 -3.96 -16.17 10.35
C THR A 14 -2.89 -15.12 10.08
N LEU A 15 -2.76 -14.10 10.93
CA LEU A 15 -1.72 -13.08 10.78
C LEU A 15 -0.30 -13.69 10.91
N ASP A 16 -0.09 -14.54 11.92
CA ASP A 16 1.20 -15.16 12.22
C ASP A 16 1.70 -15.99 11.04
N ALA A 17 0.81 -16.76 10.41
CA ALA A 17 1.13 -17.55 9.22
C ALA A 17 1.60 -16.69 8.04
N VAL A 18 0.98 -15.53 7.80
CA VAL A 18 1.35 -14.67 6.66
C VAL A 18 2.55 -13.77 6.95
N ILE A 19 2.75 -13.34 8.20
CA ILE A 19 3.84 -12.43 8.55
C ILE A 19 5.17 -13.14 8.83
N THR A 20 5.13 -14.41 9.26
CA THR A 20 6.34 -15.19 9.59
C THR A 20 7.40 -15.17 8.48
N PRO A 21 7.06 -15.41 7.19
CA PRO A 21 8.05 -15.32 6.12
C PRO A 21 8.73 -13.95 6.00
N VAL A 22 8.00 -12.86 6.29
CA VAL A 22 8.56 -11.49 6.29
C VAL A 22 9.49 -11.28 7.48
N LEU A 23 9.16 -11.84 8.65
CA LEU A 23 10.02 -11.81 9.83
C LEU A 23 11.31 -12.62 9.64
N GLU A 24 11.22 -13.78 9.01
CA GLU A 24 12.40 -14.59 8.65
C GLU A 24 13.27 -13.85 7.65
N LEU A 25 12.66 -13.19 6.66
CA LEU A 25 13.38 -12.37 5.68
C LEU A 25 14.11 -11.19 6.31
N LEU A 26 13.55 -10.58 7.37
CA LEU A 26 14.19 -9.52 8.16
C LEU A 26 15.48 -10.00 8.85
N VAL A 27 15.57 -11.28 9.21
CA VAL A 27 16.76 -11.85 9.87
C VAL A 27 17.90 -12.07 8.86
N VAL A 28 17.57 -12.47 7.64
CA VAL A 28 18.56 -12.88 6.63
C VAL A 28 18.91 -11.79 5.61
N SER A 29 18.09 -10.74 5.48
CA SER A 29 18.28 -9.65 4.52
C SER A 29 18.53 -8.32 5.23
N ASN A 30 19.56 -7.60 4.78
CA ASN A 30 19.83 -6.22 5.18
C ASN A 30 19.27 -5.17 4.18
N ARG A 31 18.55 -5.61 3.13
CA ARG A 31 18.03 -4.73 2.10
C ARG A 31 16.60 -4.32 2.43
N THR A 32 16.42 -3.05 2.81
CA THR A 32 15.11 -2.46 3.12
C THR A 32 14.12 -2.58 1.97
N SER A 33 14.57 -2.48 0.71
CA SER A 33 13.72 -2.63 -0.47
C SER A 33 13.11 -4.03 -0.59
N VAL A 34 13.88 -5.08 -0.25
CA VAL A 34 13.42 -6.47 -0.27
C VAL A 34 12.36 -6.71 0.79
N ILE A 35 12.59 -6.19 2.00
CA ILE A 35 11.64 -6.28 3.12
C ILE A 35 10.37 -5.47 2.82
N ALA A 36 10.50 -4.26 2.28
CA ALA A 36 9.37 -3.39 1.94
C ALA A 36 8.49 -4.02 0.85
N GLU A 37 9.09 -4.62 -0.18
CA GLU A 37 8.33 -5.33 -1.21
C GLU A 37 7.62 -6.56 -0.64
N ALA A 38 8.31 -7.40 0.14
CA ALA A 38 7.73 -8.60 0.73
C ALA A 38 6.56 -8.29 1.68
N SER A 39 6.73 -7.30 2.55
CA SER A 39 5.67 -6.85 3.47
C SER A 39 4.49 -6.21 2.73
N THR A 40 4.75 -5.41 1.69
CA THR A 40 3.69 -4.83 0.84
C THR A 40 2.91 -5.94 0.14
N ARG A 41 3.60 -6.91 -0.47
CA ARG A 41 2.97 -8.06 -1.13
C ARG A 41 2.13 -8.88 -0.16
N MET A 42 2.66 -9.19 1.03
CA MET A 42 1.92 -9.89 2.08
C MET A 42 0.61 -9.17 2.44
N LEU A 43 0.64 -7.85 2.61
CA LEU A 43 -0.57 -7.07 2.90
C LEU A 43 -1.58 -7.11 1.74
N LEU A 44 -1.11 -6.96 0.50
CA LEU A 44 -1.96 -6.97 -0.70
C LEU A 44 -2.59 -8.34 -0.93
N ASP A 45 -1.82 -9.42 -0.80
CA ASP A 45 -2.29 -10.80 -0.95
C ASP A 45 -3.32 -11.15 0.15
N SER A 46 -3.08 -10.71 1.39
CA SER A 46 -4.02 -10.89 2.49
C SER A 46 -5.39 -10.24 2.20
N LEU A 47 -5.39 -9.13 1.45
CA LEU A 47 -6.60 -8.41 1.06
C LEU A 47 -7.16 -8.89 -0.29
N SER A 48 -6.58 -9.93 -0.88
CA SER A 48 -6.95 -10.42 -2.22
C SER A 48 -6.91 -9.30 -3.26
N TRP A 49 -5.88 -8.46 -3.22
CA TRP A 49 -5.67 -7.43 -4.23
C TRP A 49 -5.08 -8.05 -5.50
N HIS A 50 -5.65 -7.70 -6.66
CA HIS A 50 -5.37 -8.34 -7.95
C HIS A 50 -4.48 -7.50 -8.88
N GLY A 51 -3.95 -6.38 -8.42
CA GLY A 51 -3.10 -5.54 -9.26
C GLY A 51 -1.69 -6.09 -9.42
N SER A 52 -0.87 -5.35 -10.17
CA SER A 52 0.53 -5.72 -10.41
C SER A 52 1.48 -4.86 -9.58
N LEU A 53 2.46 -5.51 -8.94
CA LEU A 53 3.55 -4.85 -8.26
C LEU A 53 4.81 -4.89 -9.15
N VAL A 54 5.28 -3.72 -9.55
CA VAL A 54 6.49 -3.58 -10.38
C VAL A 54 7.55 -2.75 -9.66
N ARG A 55 8.82 -2.99 -10.00
CA ARG A 55 9.95 -2.22 -9.44
C ARG A 55 10.24 -1.03 -10.34
N SER A 56 10.36 0.16 -9.76
CA SER A 56 10.77 1.35 -10.51
C SER A 56 12.14 1.19 -11.17
N SER A 57 13.04 0.39 -10.60
CA SER A 57 14.35 0.08 -11.19
C SER A 57 14.30 -0.73 -12.48
N ALA A 58 13.15 -1.32 -12.82
CA ALA A 58 12.95 -2.01 -14.09
C ALA A 58 12.69 -1.04 -15.26
N TYR A 59 12.55 0.26 -14.97
CA TYR A 59 12.22 1.28 -15.95
C TYR A 59 13.27 2.39 -15.95
N THR A 60 13.53 2.92 -17.14
CA THR A 60 14.30 4.15 -17.29
C THR A 60 13.40 5.34 -16.97
N ALA A 61 13.87 6.24 -16.12
CA ALA A 61 13.12 7.43 -15.75
C ALA A 61 14.08 8.61 -15.52
N ARG A 62 13.58 9.81 -15.79
CA ARG A 62 14.29 11.08 -15.57
C ARG A 62 14.59 11.31 -14.09
N VAL A 63 15.58 12.16 -13.81
CA VAL A 63 16.09 12.39 -12.45
C VAL A 63 15.13 13.25 -11.60
N GLY A 64 14.34 14.11 -12.24
CA GLY A 64 13.36 14.99 -11.58
C GLY A 64 12.22 14.22 -10.89
N ARG A 65 11.74 14.73 -9.75
CA ARG A 65 10.74 14.01 -8.91
C ARG A 65 9.44 13.75 -9.66
N SER A 66 8.85 14.78 -10.27
CA SER A 66 7.59 14.65 -11.02
C SER A 66 7.81 13.96 -12.36
N GLU A 67 8.91 14.27 -13.04
CA GLU A 67 9.29 13.63 -14.30
C GLU A 67 9.46 12.12 -14.13
N ARG A 68 10.15 11.69 -13.06
CA ARG A 68 10.31 10.27 -12.75
C ARG A 68 8.96 9.58 -12.55
N LEU A 69 8.06 10.21 -11.80
CA LEU A 69 6.74 9.64 -11.54
C LEU A 69 5.89 9.57 -12.80
N ALA A 70 5.94 10.59 -13.65
CA ALA A 70 5.27 10.61 -14.94
C ALA A 70 5.83 9.54 -15.89
N ASP A 71 7.16 9.38 -15.97
CA ASP A 71 7.81 8.33 -16.76
C ASP A 71 7.40 6.94 -16.29
N LEU A 72 7.38 6.71 -14.97
CA LEU A 72 6.96 5.45 -14.39
C LEU A 72 5.47 5.17 -14.65
N ALA A 73 4.59 6.16 -14.48
CA ALA A 73 3.17 6.02 -14.78
C ALA A 73 2.94 5.67 -16.26
N ARG A 74 3.64 6.36 -17.16
CA ARG A 74 3.58 6.09 -18.60
C ARG A 74 4.13 4.71 -18.95
N ALA A 75 5.20 4.27 -18.30
CA ALA A 75 5.85 2.99 -18.56
C ALA A 75 5.01 1.77 -18.14
N VAL A 76 4.16 1.93 -17.12
CA VAL A 76 3.20 0.89 -16.70
C VAL A 76 1.85 1.00 -17.43
N GLY A 77 1.71 1.97 -18.33
CA GLY A 77 0.47 2.20 -19.08
C GLY A 77 -0.68 2.76 -18.23
N ALA A 78 -0.37 3.48 -17.15
CA ALA A 78 -1.39 4.13 -16.34
C ALA A 78 -2.00 5.33 -17.08
N ASP A 79 -3.30 5.49 -16.91
CA ASP A 79 -4.08 6.66 -17.29
C ASP A 79 -4.16 7.69 -16.15
N THR A 80 -4.02 7.25 -14.89
CA THR A 80 -4.06 8.10 -13.70
C THR A 80 -2.94 7.78 -12.73
N TYR A 81 -2.26 8.82 -12.25
CA TYR A 81 -1.36 8.78 -11.09
C TYR A 81 -2.10 9.17 -9.81
N LEU A 82 -2.12 8.26 -8.82
CA LEU A 82 -2.67 8.53 -7.50
C LEU A 82 -1.62 9.19 -6.59
N CYS A 83 -1.84 10.46 -6.26
CA CYS A 83 -0.95 11.23 -5.40
C CYS A 83 -1.49 11.30 -3.97
N GLY A 84 -0.68 10.89 -2.98
CA GLY A 84 -1.00 11.14 -1.57
C GLY A 84 -0.94 12.63 -1.21
N THR A 85 -1.73 13.04 -0.22
CA THR A 85 -1.83 14.45 0.22
C THR A 85 -0.50 15.09 0.62
N GLY A 86 0.44 14.31 1.15
CA GLY A 86 1.79 14.79 1.48
C GLY A 86 2.67 15.09 0.26
N GLY A 87 2.52 14.31 -0.82
CA GLY A 87 3.29 14.48 -2.05
C GLY A 87 2.77 15.61 -2.94
N ALA A 88 1.49 15.94 -2.82
CA ALA A 88 0.81 16.94 -3.64
C ALA A 88 1.49 18.31 -3.64
N ARG A 89 2.07 18.72 -2.50
CA ARG A 89 2.73 20.03 -2.34
C ARG A 89 3.96 20.23 -3.22
N TYR A 90 4.54 19.15 -3.74
CA TYR A 90 5.79 19.18 -4.49
C TYR A 90 5.65 18.55 -5.88
N LEU A 91 4.42 18.19 -6.27
CA LEU A 91 4.13 17.55 -7.55
C LEU A 91 3.80 18.63 -8.58
N ARG A 92 4.51 18.62 -9.71
CA ARG A 92 4.12 19.37 -10.90
C ARG A 92 3.29 18.48 -11.81
N SER A 93 2.20 19.01 -12.37
CA SER A 93 1.34 18.30 -13.31
C SER A 93 1.94 18.23 -14.71
N ASP A 94 2.67 19.26 -15.15
CA ASP A 94 3.14 19.37 -16.54
C ASP A 94 3.79 18.08 -17.10
N PRO A 95 4.69 17.37 -16.37
CA PRO A 95 5.28 16.13 -16.89
C PRO A 95 4.29 14.99 -17.11
N PHE A 96 3.18 14.97 -16.37
CA PHE A 96 2.09 14.00 -16.53
C PHE A 96 1.17 14.40 -17.68
N ASP A 97 0.88 15.70 -17.81
CA ASP A 97 0.07 16.27 -18.90
C ASP A 97 0.70 15.95 -20.27
N ASP A 98 2.03 16.02 -20.37
CA ASP A 98 2.80 15.63 -21.56
C ASP A 98 2.56 14.17 -22.01
N TYR A 99 2.19 13.29 -21.07
CA TYR A 99 1.87 11.89 -21.33
C TYR A 99 0.38 11.58 -21.35
N GLY A 100 -0.48 12.58 -21.14
CA GLY A 100 -1.92 12.37 -20.99
C GLY A 100 -2.27 11.52 -19.76
N VAL A 101 -1.50 11.66 -18.67
CA VAL A 101 -1.75 10.97 -17.41
C VAL A 101 -2.40 11.94 -16.42
N ASP A 102 -3.59 11.61 -15.94
CA ASP A 102 -4.29 12.44 -14.95
C ASP A 102 -3.62 12.31 -13.58
N VAL A 103 -3.59 13.41 -12.81
CA VAL A 103 -3.16 13.39 -11.41
C VAL A 103 -4.38 13.48 -10.50
N THR A 104 -4.65 12.40 -9.77
CA THR A 104 -5.74 12.37 -8.78
C THR A 104 -5.19 12.36 -7.36
N LEU A 105 -5.66 13.29 -6.52
CA LEU A 105 -5.32 13.30 -5.10
C LEU A 105 -6.08 12.19 -4.38
N HIS A 106 -5.36 11.19 -3.88
CA HIS A 106 -5.92 10.17 -3.03
C HIS A 106 -6.30 10.77 -1.67
N ARG A 107 -7.57 10.64 -1.30
CA ARG A 107 -8.09 10.95 0.02
C ARG A 107 -8.49 9.64 0.69
N THR A 108 -7.91 9.39 1.86
CA THR A 108 -8.36 8.28 2.71
C THR A 108 -9.83 8.51 3.08
N PRO A 109 -10.72 7.52 2.89
CA PRO A 109 -12.09 7.63 3.36
C PRO A 109 -12.14 7.98 4.84
N THR A 110 -13.11 8.81 5.25
CA THR A 110 -13.29 9.23 6.64
C THR A 110 -14.42 8.48 7.36
N CYS A 111 -15.26 7.76 6.62
CA CYS A 111 -16.35 6.96 7.15
C CYS A 111 -16.14 5.47 6.90
N GLY A 112 -16.75 4.64 7.75
CA GLY A 112 -16.56 3.19 7.77
C GLY A 112 -15.68 2.75 8.94
N GLU A 113 -16.02 1.63 9.56
CA GLU A 113 -15.42 1.16 10.82
C GLU A 113 -13.89 0.95 10.70
N ALA A 114 -13.44 0.44 9.56
CA ALA A 114 -12.01 0.30 9.28
C ALA A 114 -11.29 1.66 9.21
N TRP A 115 -11.92 2.66 8.61
CA TRP A 115 -11.31 3.96 8.32
C TRP A 115 -11.34 4.93 9.50
N ALA A 116 -12.39 4.85 10.34
CA ALA A 116 -12.50 5.64 11.57
C ALA A 116 -11.32 5.39 12.52
N ARG A 117 -10.79 4.15 12.54
CA ARG A 117 -9.69 3.73 13.42
C ARG A 117 -8.35 3.61 12.71
N ALA A 118 -8.31 3.73 11.38
CA ALA A 118 -7.10 3.54 10.56
C ALA A 118 -5.98 4.54 10.87
N ARG A 119 -6.30 5.73 11.41
CA ARG A 119 -5.27 6.74 11.76
C ARG A 119 -4.55 6.46 13.06
N GLU A 120 -5.16 5.67 13.94
CA GLU A 120 -4.66 5.44 15.29
C GLU A 120 -3.96 4.08 15.41
N ILE A 121 -4.11 3.20 14.41
CA ILE A 121 -3.78 1.80 14.56
C ILE A 121 -3.11 1.22 13.30
N SER A 122 -2.20 0.24 13.50
CA SER A 122 -1.42 -0.40 12.43
C SER A 122 -2.27 -1.34 11.55
N SER A 123 -1.84 -1.55 10.29
CA SER A 123 -2.45 -2.54 9.40
C SER A 123 -2.42 -3.97 9.97
N LEU A 124 -1.41 -4.29 10.79
CA LEU A 124 -1.28 -5.59 11.44
C LEU A 124 -2.35 -5.80 12.50
N TRP A 125 -2.67 -4.78 13.29
CA TRP A 125 -3.79 -4.85 14.22
C TRP A 125 -5.11 -5.05 13.48
N ALA A 126 -5.35 -4.31 12.39
CA ALA A 126 -6.60 -4.44 11.63
C ALA A 126 -6.77 -5.88 11.11
N LEU A 127 -5.70 -6.49 10.59
CA LEU A 127 -5.69 -7.90 10.19
C LEU A 127 -5.91 -8.85 11.37
N ALA A 128 -5.23 -8.63 12.49
CA ALA A 128 -5.35 -9.48 13.68
C ALA A 128 -6.75 -9.39 14.34
N THR A 129 -7.39 -8.23 14.27
CA THR A 129 -8.67 -7.95 14.93
C THR A 129 -9.87 -8.31 14.05
N PHE A 130 -9.89 -7.87 12.80
CA PHE A 130 -11.03 -8.05 11.91
C PHE A 130 -10.92 -9.31 11.04
N GLY A 131 -9.70 -9.79 10.79
CA GLY A 131 -9.42 -10.85 9.83
C GLY A 131 -9.39 -10.32 8.39
N PRO A 132 -8.65 -11.00 7.48
CA PRO A 132 -8.37 -10.45 6.15
C PRO A 132 -9.62 -10.29 5.27
N GLN A 133 -10.53 -11.27 5.26
CA GLN A 133 -11.73 -11.24 4.40
C GLN A 133 -12.75 -10.18 4.84
N HIS A 134 -12.88 -9.95 6.16
CA HIS A 134 -13.77 -8.91 6.66
C HIS A 134 -13.16 -7.53 6.42
N LEU A 135 -11.86 -7.36 6.68
CA LEU A 135 -11.15 -6.12 6.40
C LEU A 135 -11.23 -5.75 4.91
N ALA A 136 -11.01 -6.70 4.00
CA ALA A 136 -11.15 -6.46 2.55
C ALA A 136 -12.54 -5.92 2.18
N ARG A 137 -13.61 -6.50 2.74
CA ARG A 137 -14.98 -6.01 2.55
C ARG A 137 -15.19 -4.60 3.11
N LEU A 138 -14.64 -4.29 4.28
CA LEU A 138 -14.71 -2.94 4.87
C LEU A 138 -13.99 -1.90 4.01
N LEU A 139 -12.86 -2.26 3.39
CA LEU A 139 -12.09 -1.38 2.51
C LEU A 139 -12.77 -1.19 1.13
N GLN A 140 -13.50 -2.19 0.64
CA GLN A 140 -14.29 -2.14 -0.59
C GLN A 140 -15.65 -1.43 -0.39
N GLY A 141 -16.15 -1.37 0.84
CA GLY A 141 -17.37 -0.66 1.19
C GLY A 141 -17.25 0.81 0.82
N ARG A 142 -17.92 1.22 -0.26
CA ARG A 142 -17.93 2.62 -0.71
C ARG A 142 -18.42 3.52 0.42
N PRO A 143 -17.74 4.63 0.74
CA PRO A 143 -18.39 5.71 1.46
C PRO A 143 -19.63 6.13 0.65
N ALA A 144 -20.78 6.23 1.32
CA ALA A 144 -21.95 6.85 0.71
C ALA A 144 -21.54 8.25 0.24
N VAL A 145 -21.73 8.52 -1.05
CA VAL A 145 -21.57 9.87 -1.63
C VAL A 145 -22.66 10.76 -1.06
#